data_AF-A0A932KZT7-F1
#
_entry.id   AF-A0A932KZT7-F1
#
_cell.length_a   1.000
_cell.length_b   1.000
_cell.length_c   1.000
_cell.angle_alpha   90.00
_cell.angle_beta   90.00
_cell.angle_gamma   90.00
#
_symmetry.space_group_name_H-M   'P 1'
#
loop_
_entity.id
_entity.type
_entity.pdbx_description
1 polymer ?
#
loop_
_entity_poly.entity_id
_entity_poly.type
_entity_poly.pdbx_seq_one_letter_code
_entity_poly.pdbx_strand_id
1 'polypeptide(L)'
;MTIDLRKPIENIVNRIPEKHCAQLGRMSSAWAFFEYCVNVIIWRMAEISYKRGACLTAQFPNMERRFDALAALVAQECEDKTFVKKIHDFAEETIHDFAEETHKLSLERNRLVHDLWELNPESGPEKKLIFGYKEINGAKIEHLLISIYEHIGAFELLAKDCYDAMRVSGKKL
;
A
#
# COMPACT_ATOMS: atom_id res chain seq x y z
N MET A 1 -40.50 11.64 5.36
CA MET A 1 -39.62 12.03 6.47
C MET A 1 -38.21 12.10 5.92
N THR A 2 -37.63 13.29 5.79
CA THR A 2 -36.28 13.47 5.22
C THR A 2 -35.29 13.53 6.38
N ILE A 3 -34.35 12.58 6.45
CA ILE A 3 -33.27 12.62 7.44
C ILE A 3 -32.19 13.55 6.89
N ASP A 4 -31.94 14.67 7.56
CA ASP A 4 -30.85 15.59 7.22
C ASP A 4 -29.54 15.11 7.86
N LEU A 5 -28.72 14.42 7.06
CA LEU A 5 -27.43 13.88 7.49
C LEU A 5 -26.31 14.94 7.57
N ARG A 6 -26.54 16.18 7.11
CA ARG A 6 -25.47 17.20 7.05
C ARG A 6 -25.05 17.67 8.44
N LYS A 7 -26.01 17.97 9.31
CA LYS A 7 -25.74 18.47 10.67
C LYS A 7 -24.91 17.49 11.51
N PRO A 8 -25.19 16.17 11.51
CA PRO A 8 -24.33 15.19 12.19
C PRO A 8 -22.90 15.16 11.62
N ILE A 9 -22.74 15.21 10.30
CA ILE A 9 -21.43 15.12 9.63
C ILE A 9 -20.58 16.36 9.93
N GLU A 10 -21.13 17.56 9.79
CA GLU A 10 -20.42 18.82 10.09
C GLU A 10 -19.94 18.84 11.54
N ASN A 11 -20.77 18.37 12.48
CA ASN A 11 -20.40 18.29 13.89
C ASN A 11 -19.27 17.30 14.17
N ILE A 12 -19.15 16.21 13.39
CA ILE A 12 -18.06 15.23 13.55
C ILE A 12 -16.77 15.80 12.94
N VAL A 13 -16.82 16.29 11.70
CA VAL A 13 -15.65 16.79 10.98
C VAL A 13 -15.01 17.97 11.71
N ASN A 14 -15.82 18.92 12.19
CA ASN A 14 -15.32 20.11 12.89
C ASN A 14 -14.69 19.80 14.26
N ARG A 15 -14.89 18.60 14.81
CA ARG A 15 -14.25 18.19 16.07
C ARG A 15 -12.85 17.63 15.85
N ILE A 16 -12.51 17.13 14.66
CA ILE A 16 -11.21 16.53 14.39
C ILE A 16 -10.13 17.62 14.45
N PRO A 17 -9.10 17.48 15.31
CA PRO A 17 -8.02 18.45 15.38
C PRO A 17 -7.31 18.58 14.02
N GLU A 18 -7.03 19.82 13.59
CA GLU A 18 -6.35 20.09 12.32
C GLU A 18 -5.01 19.35 12.20
N LYS A 19 -4.28 19.23 13.31
CA LYS A 19 -3.05 18.42 13.39
C LYS A 19 -3.27 16.97 12.93
N HIS A 20 -4.37 16.34 13.35
CA HIS A 20 -4.67 14.97 12.94
C HIS A 20 -5.05 14.89 11.46
N CYS A 21 -5.84 15.85 10.95
CA CYS A 21 -6.13 15.94 9.52
C CYS A 21 -4.83 16.07 8.69
N ALA A 22 -3.88 16.89 9.14
CA ALA A 22 -2.59 17.04 8.50
C ALA A 22 -1.78 15.73 8.51
N GLN A 23 -1.76 15.00 9.64
CA GLN A 23 -1.08 13.70 9.74
C GLN A 23 -1.72 12.65 8.81
N LEU A 24 -3.06 12.58 8.74
CA LEU A 24 -3.75 11.70 7.80
C LEU A 24 -3.47 12.05 6.34
N GLY A 25 -3.42 13.34 6.02
CA GLY A 25 -3.06 13.83 4.68
C GLY A 25 -1.65 13.39 4.28
N ARG A 26 -0.67 13.52 5.19
CA ARG A 26 0.70 13.03 4.98
C ARG A 26 0.74 11.51 4.77
N MET A 27 0.07 10.75 5.63
CA MET A 27 -0.01 9.29 5.53
C MET A 27 -0.64 8.83 4.21
N SER A 28 -1.76 9.44 3.82
CA SER A 28 -2.44 9.14 2.55
C SER A 28 -1.56 9.48 1.35
N SER A 29 -0.80 10.57 1.42
CA SER A 29 0.13 10.98 0.36
C SER A 29 1.33 10.04 0.26
N ALA A 30 1.90 9.63 1.40
CA ALA A 30 2.99 8.66 1.44
C ALA A 30 2.54 7.30 0.87
N TRP A 31 1.33 6.85 1.21
CA TRP A 31 0.77 5.64 0.63
C TRP A 31 0.56 5.77 -0.89
N ALA A 32 -0.03 6.86 -1.37
CA ALA A 32 -0.22 7.07 -2.80
C ALA A 32 1.12 7.10 -3.58
N PHE A 33 2.16 7.69 -2.97
CA PHE A 33 3.51 7.64 -3.52
C PHE A 33 4.05 6.21 -3.60
N PHE A 34 3.87 5.41 -2.55
CA PHE A 34 4.24 3.99 -2.56
C PHE A 34 3.53 3.21 -3.68
N GLU A 35 2.21 3.38 -3.83
CA GLU A 35 1.45 2.73 -4.92
C GLU A 35 1.97 3.13 -6.31
N TYR A 36 2.33 4.41 -6.47
CA TYR A 36 2.96 4.90 -7.69
C TYR A 36 4.32 4.24 -7.95
N CYS A 37 5.17 4.09 -6.93
CA CYS A 37 6.45 3.40 -7.06
C CYS A 37 6.26 1.96 -7.53
N VAL A 38 5.34 1.19 -6.93
CA VAL A 38 5.04 -0.18 -7.36
C VAL A 38 4.59 -0.21 -8.82
N ASN A 39 3.69 0.69 -9.22
CA ASN A 39 3.25 0.80 -10.60
C ASN A 39 4.41 1.09 -11.55
N VAL A 40 5.31 2.01 -11.21
CA VAL A 40 6.49 2.33 -12.04
C VAL A 40 7.39 1.12 -12.25
N ILE A 41 7.58 0.30 -11.22
CA ILE A 41 8.35 -0.94 -11.37
C ILE A 41 7.63 -1.89 -12.33
N ILE A 42 6.34 -2.14 -12.15
CA ILE A 42 5.55 -2.99 -13.07
C ILE A 42 5.67 -2.49 -14.51
N TRP A 43 5.54 -1.18 -14.74
CA TRP A 43 5.61 -0.59 -16.08
C TRP A 43 6.97 -0.80 -16.74
N ARG A 44 8.05 -0.66 -15.96
CA ARG A 44 9.42 -0.89 -16.43
C ARG A 44 9.70 -2.36 -16.69
N MET A 45 9.30 -3.24 -15.78
CA MET A 45 9.43 -4.70 -15.92
C MET A 45 8.64 -5.21 -17.13
N ALA A 46 7.47 -4.64 -17.41
CA ALA A 46 6.65 -4.99 -18.57
C ALA A 46 7.09 -4.31 -19.88
N GLU A 47 8.13 -3.48 -19.86
CA GLU A 47 8.66 -2.73 -21.03
C GLU A 47 7.58 -1.89 -21.75
N ILE A 48 6.63 -1.33 -21.00
CA ILE A 48 5.55 -0.49 -21.54
C ILE A 48 5.73 0.98 -21.20
N SER A 49 5.21 1.86 -22.06
CA SER A 49 5.23 3.29 -21.79
C SER A 49 4.37 3.65 -20.58
N TYR A 50 4.77 4.68 -19.83
CA TYR A 50 4.05 5.12 -18.62
C TYR A 50 2.56 5.38 -18.83
N LYS A 51 2.16 5.89 -20.00
CA LYS A 51 0.74 6.10 -20.33
C LYS A 51 -0.03 4.77 -20.44
N ARG A 52 0.54 3.78 -21.12
CA ARG A 52 -0.08 2.45 -21.26
C ARG A 52 -0.07 1.71 -19.92
N GLY A 53 1.04 1.82 -19.19
CA GLY A 53 1.17 1.30 -17.83
C GLY A 53 0.09 1.84 -16.90
N ALA A 54 -0.13 3.16 -16.89
CA ALA A 54 -1.17 3.77 -16.06
C ALA A 54 -2.57 3.25 -16.39
N CYS A 55 -2.91 3.07 -17.67
CA CYS A 55 -4.19 2.47 -18.06
C CYS A 55 -4.34 1.03 -17.55
N LEU A 56 -3.25 0.25 -17.59
CA LEU A 56 -3.21 -1.13 -17.15
C LEU A 56 -3.32 -1.25 -15.63
N THR A 57 -2.47 -0.54 -14.87
CA THR A 57 -2.47 -0.63 -13.41
C THR A 57 -3.68 0.03 -12.75
N ALA A 58 -4.40 0.91 -13.47
CA ALA A 58 -5.70 1.41 -13.05
C ALA A 58 -6.77 0.29 -12.97
N GLN A 59 -6.57 -0.85 -13.65
CA GLN A 59 -7.47 -2.01 -13.56
C GLN A 59 -7.16 -2.90 -12.34
N PHE A 60 -6.07 -2.66 -11.62
CA PHE A 60 -5.73 -3.44 -10.43
C PHE A 60 -6.51 -2.91 -9.23
N PRO A 61 -7.41 -3.72 -8.63
CA PRO A 61 -8.33 -3.24 -7.60
C PRO A 61 -7.63 -2.91 -6.28
N ASN A 62 -6.45 -3.48 -6.03
CA ASN A 62 -5.73 -3.36 -4.77
C ASN A 62 -4.22 -3.62 -4.97
N MET A 63 -3.44 -3.47 -3.90
CA MET A 63 -1.98 -3.61 -3.94
C MET A 63 -1.53 -5.05 -4.13
N GLU A 64 -2.28 -6.01 -3.63
CA GLU A 64 -1.98 -7.44 -3.73
C GLU A 64 -1.93 -7.85 -5.22
N ARG A 65 -2.89 -7.40 -6.02
CA ARG A 65 -2.91 -7.67 -7.47
C ARG A 65 -1.77 -6.99 -8.24
N ARG A 66 -1.21 -5.92 -7.70
CA ARG A 66 0.02 -5.30 -8.26
C ARG A 66 1.23 -6.18 -7.98
N PHE A 67 1.35 -6.74 -6.78
CA PHE A 67 2.44 -7.67 -6.46
C PHE A 67 2.31 -9.00 -7.21
N ASP A 68 1.10 -9.53 -7.40
CA ASP A 68 0.87 -10.69 -8.26
C ASP A 68 1.41 -10.45 -9.68
N ALA A 69 1.11 -9.27 -10.25
CA ALA A 69 1.58 -8.89 -11.57
C ALA A 69 3.12 -8.73 -11.59
N LEU A 70 3.71 -8.13 -10.56
CA LEU A 70 5.15 -7.98 -10.44
C LEU A 70 5.85 -9.34 -10.32
N ALA A 71 5.35 -10.24 -9.48
CA ALA A 71 5.87 -11.59 -9.32
C ALA A 71 5.80 -12.38 -10.64
N ALA A 72 4.67 -12.29 -11.35
CA ALA A 72 4.49 -12.92 -12.65
C ALA A 72 5.49 -12.37 -13.70
N LEU A 73 5.71 -11.05 -13.73
CA LEU A 73 6.71 -10.44 -14.61
C LEU A 73 8.11 -10.95 -14.28
N VAL A 74 8.52 -10.94 -13.01
CA VAL A 74 9.82 -11.45 -12.58
C VAL A 74 10.00 -12.92 -12.95
N ALA A 75 8.98 -13.75 -12.73
CA ALA A 75 9.02 -15.18 -13.05
C ALA A 75 9.16 -15.46 -14.57
N GLN A 76 8.64 -14.58 -15.43
CA GLN A 76 8.76 -14.72 -16.88
C GLN A 76 10.14 -14.38 -17.44
N GLU A 77 10.98 -13.68 -16.66
CA GLU A 77 12.23 -13.13 -17.16
C GLU A 77 13.38 -14.14 -17.24
N CYS A 78 13.18 -15.43 -16.90
CA CYS A 78 14.23 -16.43 -16.95
C CYS A 78 13.91 -17.61 -17.89
N GLU A 79 14.77 -17.85 -18.88
CA GLU A 79 14.70 -19.04 -19.75
C GLU A 79 15.63 -20.19 -19.27
N ASP A 80 16.65 -19.89 -18.46
CA ASP A 80 17.59 -20.90 -17.94
C ASP A 80 16.98 -21.66 -16.77
N LYS A 81 16.70 -22.96 -16.96
CA LYS A 81 16.06 -23.85 -15.97
C LYS A 81 16.68 -23.83 -14.58
N THR A 82 17.97 -23.56 -14.43
CA THR A 82 18.65 -23.51 -13.12
C THR A 82 18.41 -22.17 -12.42
N PHE A 83 18.37 -21.08 -13.19
CA PHE A 83 18.04 -19.75 -12.70
C PHE A 83 16.53 -19.55 -12.56
N VAL A 84 15.71 -20.23 -13.36
CA VAL A 84 14.25 -20.26 -13.29
C VAL A 84 13.81 -20.64 -11.89
N LYS A 85 14.42 -21.67 -11.28
CA LYS A 85 14.08 -22.03 -9.90
C LYS A 85 14.38 -20.90 -8.92
N LYS A 86 15.56 -20.28 -8.99
CA LYS A 86 15.93 -19.18 -8.08
C LYS A 86 15.04 -17.95 -8.25
N ILE A 87 14.70 -17.61 -9.50
CA ILE A 87 13.84 -16.47 -9.82
C ILE A 87 12.39 -16.76 -9.42
N HIS A 88 11.93 -17.99 -9.59
CA HIS A 88 10.63 -18.44 -9.13
C HIS A 88 10.55 -18.45 -7.60
N ASP A 89 11.56 -18.98 -6.91
CA ASP A 89 11.65 -18.94 -5.44
C ASP A 89 11.67 -17.49 -4.94
N PHE A 90 12.40 -16.58 -5.59
CA PHE A 90 12.36 -15.14 -5.28
C PHE A 90 10.97 -14.52 -5.50
N ALA A 91 10.30 -14.85 -6.60
CA ALA A 91 8.97 -14.34 -6.92
C ALA A 91 7.90 -14.86 -5.94
N GLU A 92 7.96 -16.14 -5.58
CA GLU A 92 7.00 -16.80 -4.68
C GLU A 92 7.26 -16.48 -3.22
N GLU A 93 8.51 -16.40 -2.77
CA GLU A 93 8.82 -16.18 -1.35
C GLU A 93 8.97 -14.69 -1.08
N THR A 94 9.91 -14.02 -1.76
CA THR A 94 10.30 -12.65 -1.39
C THR A 94 9.23 -11.61 -1.75
N ILE A 95 8.65 -11.68 -2.97
CA ILE A 95 7.62 -10.73 -3.39
C ILE A 95 6.31 -10.98 -2.65
N HIS A 96 5.94 -12.25 -2.45
CA HIS A 96 4.70 -12.60 -1.75
C HIS A 96 4.75 -12.23 -0.26
N ASP A 97 5.86 -12.51 0.44
CA ASP A 97 6.03 -12.10 1.85
C ASP A 97 5.92 -10.58 1.98
N PHE A 98 6.57 -9.83 1.07
CA PHE A 98 6.45 -8.38 1.03
C PHE A 98 5.02 -7.91 0.74
N ALA A 99 4.29 -8.62 -0.12
CA ALA A 99 2.88 -8.34 -0.42
C ALA A 99 1.98 -8.59 0.80
N GLU A 100 2.25 -9.63 1.59
CA GLU A 100 1.52 -9.90 2.83
C GLU A 100 1.73 -8.79 3.86
N GLU A 101 2.97 -8.36 4.07
CA GLU A 101 3.28 -7.23 4.95
C GLU A 101 2.64 -5.92 4.44
N THR A 102 2.64 -5.72 3.11
CA THR A 102 1.92 -4.61 2.49
C THR A 102 0.42 -4.67 2.76
N HIS A 103 -0.18 -5.86 2.70
CA HIS A 103 -1.61 -6.05 2.97
C HIS A 103 -1.95 -5.68 4.43
N LYS A 104 -1.16 -6.16 5.40
CA LYS A 104 -1.33 -5.81 6.82
C LYS A 104 -1.29 -4.30 7.02
N LEU A 105 -0.29 -3.64 6.43
CA LEU A 105 -0.13 -2.18 6.51
C LEU A 105 -1.29 -1.43 5.84
N SER A 106 -1.76 -1.93 4.69
CA SER A 106 -2.92 -1.38 3.97
C SER A 106 -4.19 -1.45 4.82
N LEU A 107 -4.45 -2.59 5.49
CA LEU A 107 -5.59 -2.75 6.38
C LEU A 107 -5.54 -1.77 7.55
N GLU A 108 -4.38 -1.62 8.20
CA GLU A 108 -4.20 -0.66 9.29
C GLU A 108 -4.44 0.78 8.84
N ARG A 109 -3.87 1.16 7.70
CA ARG A 109 -4.06 2.48 7.09
C ARG A 109 -5.52 2.72 6.76
N ASN A 110 -6.18 1.77 6.09
CA ASN A 110 -7.57 1.90 5.69
C ASN A 110 -8.47 2.12 6.91
N ARG A 111 -8.20 1.42 8.02
CA ARG A 111 -8.94 1.66 9.26
C ARG A 111 -8.72 3.05 9.82
N LEU A 112 -7.50 3.57 9.84
CA LEU A 112 -7.25 4.93 10.35
C LEU A 112 -7.92 6.01 9.48
N VAL A 113 -7.95 5.82 8.16
CA VAL A 113 -8.54 6.79 7.21
C VAL A 113 -10.07 6.70 7.17
N HIS A 114 -10.62 5.48 7.23
CA HIS A 114 -12.04 5.24 6.91
C HIS A 114 -12.92 4.88 8.12
N ASP A 115 -12.36 4.44 9.26
CA ASP A 115 -13.17 4.25 10.46
C ASP A 115 -13.74 5.62 10.90
N LEU A 116 -14.95 5.67 11.47
CA LEU A 116 -15.51 6.90 12.05
C LEU A 116 -14.78 7.23 13.35
N TRP A 117 -14.32 8.47 13.51
CA TRP A 117 -13.52 8.89 14.68
C TRP A 117 -14.42 9.37 15.82
N GLU A 118 -14.19 8.89 17.04
CA GLU A 118 -14.64 9.57 18.26
C GLU A 118 -13.43 10.21 18.93
N LEU A 119 -13.62 11.44 19.39
CA LEU A 119 -12.69 12.07 20.31
C LEU A 119 -13.32 11.95 21.69
N ASN A 120 -13.03 10.84 22.38
CA ASN A 120 -13.47 10.65 23.76
C ASN A 120 -12.28 10.11 24.58
N PRO A 121 -11.76 10.87 25.56
CA PRO A 121 -10.56 10.49 26.32
C PRO A 121 -10.76 9.36 27.35
N GLU A 122 -11.93 8.72 27.44
CA GLU A 122 -12.27 7.78 28.53
C GLU A 122 -12.67 6.35 28.13
N SER A 123 -12.42 5.85 26.91
CA SER A 123 -12.87 4.50 26.52
C SER A 123 -11.77 3.52 26.09
N GLY A 124 -11.69 2.39 26.83
CA GLY A 124 -10.73 1.29 26.64
C GLY A 124 -10.98 0.35 25.43
N PRO A 125 -10.20 -0.75 25.30
CA PRO A 125 -9.78 -1.28 24.00
C PRO A 125 -10.70 -2.30 23.31
N GLU A 126 -10.76 -2.12 21.99
CA GLU A 126 -10.84 -3.06 20.86
C GLU A 126 -11.95 -4.14 20.75
N LYS A 127 -12.86 -3.95 19.77
CA LYS A 127 -13.45 -4.99 18.90
C LYS A 127 -13.65 -4.45 17.46
N LYS A 128 -13.78 -5.34 16.49
CA LYS A 128 -14.12 -5.06 15.08
C LYS A 128 -15.38 -4.18 15.03
N LEU A 129 -15.25 -2.91 14.64
CA LEU A 129 -16.35 -1.96 14.59
C LEU A 129 -17.25 -2.31 13.40
N ILE A 130 -18.45 -2.83 13.67
CA ILE A 130 -19.51 -3.01 12.68
C ILE A 130 -20.44 -1.77 12.70
N PHE A 131 -20.64 -1.18 13.88
CA PHE A 131 -21.24 0.13 14.09
C PHE A 131 -20.58 0.77 15.32
N GLY A 132 -20.03 1.99 15.18
CA GLY A 132 -19.44 2.75 16.29
C GLY A 132 -18.27 3.61 15.86
N TYR A 133 -17.62 4.23 16.83
CA TYR A 133 -16.48 5.12 16.64
C TYR A 133 -15.19 4.53 17.21
N LYS A 134 -14.04 4.98 16.70
CA LYS A 134 -12.72 4.57 17.19
C LYS A 134 -11.95 5.79 17.70
N GLU A 135 -11.40 5.67 18.90
CA GLU A 135 -10.41 6.62 19.39
C GLU A 135 -9.09 6.42 18.64
N ILE A 136 -8.55 7.50 18.08
CA ILE A 136 -7.25 7.48 17.40
C ILE A 136 -6.35 8.53 18.06
N ASN A 137 -5.32 8.03 18.72
CA ASN A 137 -4.23 8.84 19.25
C ASN A 137 -3.31 9.25 18.08
N GLY A 138 -2.95 10.54 18.00
CA GLY A 138 -2.01 11.06 17.00
C GLY A 138 -0.65 10.34 16.96
N ALA A 139 -0.23 9.71 18.07
CA ALA A 139 0.97 8.87 18.11
C ALA A 139 0.84 7.60 17.25
N LYS A 140 -0.37 7.03 17.14
CA LYS A 140 -0.63 5.86 16.29
C LYS A 140 -0.54 6.21 14.81
N ILE A 141 -1.02 7.40 14.44
CA ILE A 141 -0.90 7.91 13.05
C ILE A 141 0.56 8.14 12.70
N GLU A 142 1.32 8.75 13.61
CA GLU A 142 2.75 8.99 13.43
C GLU A 142 3.54 7.68 13.28
N HIS A 143 3.28 6.70 14.15
CA HIS A 143 3.90 5.39 14.06
C HIS A 143 3.61 4.73 12.71
N LEU A 144 2.36 4.73 12.26
CA LEU A 144 2.00 4.12 10.97
C LEU A 144 2.65 4.86 9.79
N LEU A 145 2.76 6.18 9.87
CA LEU A 145 3.48 6.97 8.87
C LEU A 145 4.96 6.57 8.78
N ILE A 146 5.62 6.37 9.92
CA ILE A 146 7.00 5.87 9.98
C ILE A 146 7.10 4.49 9.34
N SER A 147 6.20 3.56 9.72
CA SER A 147 6.17 2.22 9.13
C SER A 147 5.97 2.24 7.61
N ILE A 148 5.15 3.16 7.08
CA ILE A 148 5.00 3.34 5.62
C ILE A 148 6.31 3.81 4.98
N TYR A 149 7.04 4.75 5.58
CA TYR A 149 8.32 5.19 5.05
C TYR A 149 9.38 4.09 5.07
N GLU A 150 9.46 3.32 6.15
CA GLU A 150 10.34 2.16 6.25
C GLU A 150 9.98 1.10 5.20
N HIS A 151 8.69 0.86 5.00
CA HIS A 151 8.19 -0.07 3.99
C HIS A 151 8.51 0.38 2.56
N ILE A 152 8.44 1.68 2.28
CA ILE A 152 8.91 2.26 1.01
C ILE A 152 10.40 2.00 0.83
N GLY A 153 11.22 2.22 1.86
CA GLY A 153 12.66 1.93 1.80
C GLY A 153 12.96 0.46 1.54
N ALA A 154 12.21 -0.46 2.18
CA ALA A 154 12.31 -1.89 1.90
C ALA A 154 11.88 -2.24 0.47
N PHE A 155 10.85 -1.57 -0.07
CA PHE A 155 10.44 -1.73 -1.46
C PHE A 155 11.52 -1.30 -2.45
N GLU A 156 12.31 -0.26 -2.16
CA GLU A 156 13.41 0.16 -3.03
C GLU A 156 14.48 -0.94 -3.18
N LEU A 157 14.77 -1.64 -2.09
CA LEU A 157 15.67 -2.80 -2.12
C LEU A 157 15.06 -3.95 -2.93
N LEU A 158 13.79 -4.28 -2.68
CA LEU A 158 13.07 -5.29 -3.46
C LEU A 158 13.06 -4.98 -4.96
N ALA A 159 12.78 -3.72 -5.31
CA ALA A 159 12.75 -3.27 -6.69
C ALA A 159 14.12 -3.42 -7.36
N LYS A 160 15.20 -3.08 -6.64
CA LYS A 160 16.58 -3.32 -7.10
C LYS A 160 16.83 -4.80 -7.36
N ASP A 161 16.42 -5.67 -6.44
CA ASP A 161 16.59 -7.11 -6.58
C ASP A 161 15.79 -7.67 -7.78
N CYS A 162 14.60 -7.14 -8.04
CA CYS A 162 13.82 -7.46 -9.24
C CYS A 162 14.60 -7.10 -10.53
N TYR A 163 15.21 -5.91 -10.60
CA TYR A 163 16.02 -5.51 -11.76
C TYR A 163 17.30 -6.34 -11.90
N ASP A 164 17.95 -6.66 -10.79
CA ASP A 164 19.16 -7.49 -10.81
C ASP A 164 18.82 -8.91 -11.29
N ALA A 165 17.66 -9.46 -10.91
CA ALA A 165 17.15 -10.71 -11.45
C ALA A 165 16.94 -10.65 -12.98
N MET A 166 16.43 -9.53 -13.52
CA MET A 166 16.32 -9.33 -14.98
C MET A 166 17.68 -9.23 -15.68
N ARG A 167 18.67 -8.57 -15.07
CA ARG A 167 20.00 -8.43 -15.70
C ARG A 167 20.72 -9.75 -15.87
N VAL A 168 20.54 -10.66 -14.91
CA VAL A 168 21.14 -11.99 -14.95
C VAL A 168 20.59 -12.83 -16.10
N SER A 169 19.37 -12.58 -16.56
CA SER A 169 18.77 -13.28 -17.71
C SER A 169 19.24 -12.78 -19.08
N GLY A 170 20.09 -11.76 -19.14
CA GLY A 170 20.75 -11.31 -20.37
C GLY A 170 19.93 -10.33 -21.23
N LYS A 171 18.76 -9.87 -20.77
CA LYS A 171 18.05 -8.76 -21.42
C LYS A 171 18.71 -7.42 -21.07
N LYS A 172 18.87 -6.54 -22.06
CA LYS A 172 19.29 -5.15 -21.86
C LYS A 172 18.06 -4.29 -21.60
N LEU A 173 18.03 -3.63 -20.44
CA LEU A 173 17.14 -2.50 -20.12
C LEU A 173 17.45 -1.29 -21.02
#